data_AF-F9G2D9-F1
#
_entry.id   AF-F9G2D9-F1
#
_cell.length_a   1.000
_cell.length_b   1.000
_cell.length_c   1.000
_cell.angle_alpha   90.00
_cell.angle_beta   90.00
_cell.angle_gamma   90.00
#
_symmetry.space_group_name_H-M   'P 1'
#
loop_
_entity.id
_entity.type
_entity.pdbx_description
1 polymer ?
#
loop_
_entity_poly.entity_id
_entity_poly.type
_entity_poly.pdbx_seq_one_letter_code
_entity_poly.pdbx_strand_id
1 'polypeptide(L)'
;MLRGPCHFWGPETAKERKEAEVAIKAMNEALEPVMKELWELENGMRRLGLRNLSGKKPEWKWKKETSKLTRGLKGGIDWWRYQQTILLPKLLPFAKECEEQRPNTVVQEDKAPSHKHHAQQRIYDLHGAQRLLWGGNSLDLNAIEPAWPWIKRVATKKGAPKSWVEAIRK
;
A
#
# COMPACT_ATOMS: atom_id res chain seq x y z
N MET A 1 -6.92 5.51 -19.43
CA MET A 1 -7.27 5.34 -18.00
C MET A 1 -7.27 6.70 -17.34
N LEU A 2 -8.43 7.16 -16.86
CA LEU A 2 -8.49 8.32 -15.97
C LEU A 2 -7.78 7.93 -14.67
N ARG A 3 -6.70 8.65 -14.37
CA ARG A 3 -5.96 8.54 -13.12
C ARG A 3 -6.75 9.34 -12.07
N GLY A 4 -6.73 8.88 -10.81
CA GLY A 4 -7.50 9.40 -9.67
C GLY A 4 -7.76 10.92 -9.66
N PRO A 5 -8.90 11.40 -9.13
CA PRO A 5 -9.30 12.81 -9.23
C PRO A 5 -8.33 13.79 -8.56
N CYS A 6 -7.48 13.32 -7.63
CA CYS A 6 -6.65 14.19 -6.79
C CYS A 6 -5.12 14.04 -7.02
N HIS A 7 -4.66 13.11 -7.85
CA HIS A 7 -3.23 12.96 -8.11
C HIS A 7 -2.91 12.33 -9.48
N PHE A 8 -2.11 13.07 -10.26
CA PHE A 8 -1.57 12.59 -11.51
C PHE A 8 -0.20 11.95 -11.29
N TRP A 9 -0.11 10.67 -11.64
CA TRP A 9 1.13 9.90 -11.52
C TRP A 9 2.10 10.25 -12.64
N GLY A 10 3.25 10.82 -12.27
CA GLY A 10 4.41 10.97 -13.14
C GLY A 10 5.18 9.65 -13.31
N PRO A 11 5.97 9.52 -14.39
CA PRO A 11 6.98 8.46 -14.47
C PRO A 11 7.91 8.57 -13.26
N GLU A 12 8.24 7.43 -12.67
CA GLU A 12 9.22 7.38 -11.58
C GLU A 12 10.60 7.74 -12.14
N THR A 13 11.26 8.70 -11.49
CA THR A 13 12.62 9.09 -11.83
C THR A 13 13.62 8.08 -11.26
N ALA A 14 14.79 7.96 -11.90
CA ALA A 14 15.85 7.09 -11.39
C ALA A 14 16.33 7.50 -9.98
N LYS A 15 16.23 8.79 -9.63
CA LYS A 15 16.56 9.31 -8.31
C LYS A 15 15.57 8.82 -7.25
N GLU A 16 14.27 9.01 -7.48
CA GLU A 16 13.21 8.52 -6.57
C GLU A 16 13.33 7.01 -6.35
N ARG A 17 13.67 6.25 -7.41
CA ARG A 17 13.87 4.81 -7.29
C ARG A 17 15.03 4.44 -6.37
N LYS A 18 16.18 5.11 -6.52
CA LYS A 18 17.35 4.88 -5.65
C LYS A 18 17.05 5.24 -4.19
N GLU A 19 16.38 6.37 -3.96
CA GLU A 19 15.98 6.80 -2.62
C GLU A 19 15.03 5.79 -1.97
N ALA A 20 14.06 5.28 -2.74
CA ALA A 20 13.15 4.23 -2.30
C ALA A 20 13.88 2.92 -1.96
N GLU A 21 14.86 2.51 -2.78
CA GLU A 21 15.66 1.31 -2.53
C GLU A 21 16.47 1.43 -1.23
N VAL A 22 17.07 2.60 -0.98
CA VAL A 22 17.78 2.89 0.28
C VAL A 22 16.83 2.87 1.48
N ALA A 23 15.68 3.54 1.38
CA ALA A 23 14.70 3.60 2.46
C ALA A 23 14.12 2.21 2.79
N ILE A 24 13.80 1.41 1.77
CA ILE A 24 13.30 0.04 1.96
C ILE A 24 14.38 -0.87 2.55
N LYS A 25 15.65 -0.66 2.18
CA LYS A 25 16.76 -1.39 2.81
C LYS A 25 16.83 -1.09 4.31
N ALA A 26 16.81 0.17 4.69
CA ALA A 26 16.80 0.58 6.10
C ALA A 26 15.59 0.02 6.87
N MET A 27 14.40 0.04 6.25
CA MET A 27 13.21 -0.58 6.85
C MET A 27 13.36 -2.10 7.02
N ASN A 28 13.91 -2.79 6.02
CA ASN A 28 14.17 -4.23 6.12
C ASN A 28 15.20 -4.55 7.21
N GLU A 29 16.26 -3.74 7.36
CA GLU A 29 17.27 -3.91 8.41
C GLU A 29 16.65 -3.77 9.81
N ALA A 30 15.72 -2.82 10.00
CA ALA A 30 14.99 -2.67 11.25
C ALA A 30 13.96 -3.80 11.50
N LEU A 31 13.34 -4.33 10.44
CA LEU A 31 12.28 -5.34 10.53
C LEU A 31 12.79 -6.77 10.65
N GLU A 32 13.95 -7.07 10.08
CA GLU A 32 14.53 -8.42 10.08
C GLU A 32 14.66 -9.03 11.49
N PRO A 33 15.22 -8.34 12.52
CA PRO A 33 15.31 -8.92 13.86
C PRO A 33 13.93 -9.23 14.46
N VAL A 34 12.98 -8.32 14.33
CA VAL A 34 11.61 -8.49 14.84
C VAL A 34 10.92 -9.68 14.18
N MET A 35 11.02 -9.81 12.86
CA MET A 35 10.40 -10.90 12.12
C MET A 35 11.07 -12.25 12.42
N LYS A 36 12.40 -12.25 12.65
CA LYS A 36 13.14 -13.44 13.07
C LYS A 36 12.70 -13.90 14.46
N GLU A 37 12.54 -12.99 15.42
CA GLU A 37 12.04 -13.31 16.76
C GLU A 37 10.63 -13.89 16.72
N LEU A 38 9.71 -13.27 15.98
CA LEU A 38 8.35 -13.78 15.78
C LEU A 38 8.36 -15.19 15.18
N TRP A 39 9.23 -15.44 14.19
CA TRP A 39 9.38 -16.75 13.59
C TRP A 39 9.94 -17.79 14.56
N GLU A 40 10.92 -17.43 15.40
CA GLU A 40 11.46 -18.34 16.41
C GLU A 40 10.42 -18.67 17.49
N LEU A 41 9.59 -17.70 17.89
CA LEU A 41 8.47 -17.95 18.81
C LEU A 41 7.45 -18.92 18.22
N GLU A 42 7.00 -18.68 16.99
CA GLU A 42 6.03 -19.55 16.31
C GLU A 42 6.58 -20.97 16.09
N ASN A 43 7.83 -21.08 15.61
CA ASN A 43 8.48 -22.38 15.43
C ASN A 43 8.89 -23.04 16.74
N GLY A 44 9.18 -22.26 17.78
CA GLY A 44 9.46 -22.74 19.13
C GLY A 44 8.21 -23.37 19.74
N MET A 45 7.06 -22.71 19.62
CA MET A 45 5.76 -23.28 20.00
C MET A 45 5.42 -24.55 19.23
N ARG A 46 5.70 -24.59 17.91
CA ARG A 46 5.53 -25.82 17.10
C ARG A 46 6.40 -26.98 17.60
N ARG A 47 7.57 -26.67 18.17
CA ARG A 47 8.53 -27.64 18.71
C ARG A 47 8.21 -28.11 20.13
N LEU A 48 7.33 -27.43 20.87
CA LEU A 48 6.83 -27.89 22.18
C LEU A 48 5.89 -29.11 22.07
N GLY A 49 5.48 -29.50 20.86
CA GLY A 49 4.79 -30.77 20.65
C GLY A 49 5.66 -31.96 21.09
N LEU A 50 5.12 -32.82 21.96
CA LEU A 50 5.77 -34.00 22.59
C LEU A 50 6.38 -35.04 21.61
N ARG A 51 6.25 -34.86 20.29
CA ARG A 51 6.87 -35.69 19.27
C ARG A 51 7.88 -34.87 18.46
N ASN A 52 9.13 -35.33 18.43
CA ASN A 52 10.10 -34.88 17.43
C ASN A 52 9.53 -35.17 16.03
N LEU A 53 9.17 -34.12 15.31
CA LEU A 53 8.78 -34.22 13.92
C LEU A 53 10.00 -34.66 13.10
N SER A 54 9.83 -35.72 12.30
CA SER A 54 10.86 -36.16 11.36
C SER A 54 11.02 -35.12 10.24
N GLY A 55 12.27 -34.91 9.80
CA GLY A 55 12.59 -34.00 8.69
C GLY A 55 13.62 -32.92 9.03
N LYS A 56 13.97 -32.11 8.02
CA LYS A 56 14.95 -31.03 8.17
C LYS A 56 14.40 -29.95 9.12
N LYS A 57 15.23 -29.51 10.06
CA LYS A 57 14.90 -28.38 10.94
C LYS A 57 14.62 -27.13 10.09
N PRO A 58 13.53 -26.39 10.36
CA PRO A 58 13.26 -25.16 9.65
C PRO A 58 14.39 -24.16 9.94
N GLU A 59 14.80 -23.41 8.92
CA GLU A 59 15.84 -22.39 8.99
C GLU A 59 15.21 -21.05 8.63
N TRP A 60 15.52 -20.01 9.42
CA TRP A 60 15.12 -18.65 9.09
C TRP A 60 15.76 -18.19 7.78
N LYS A 61 14.97 -17.61 6.89
CA LYS A 61 15.44 -17.01 5.63
C LYS A 61 14.71 -15.70 5.39
N TRP A 62 15.45 -14.63 5.11
CA TRP A 62 14.87 -13.31 4.83
C TRP A 62 14.39 -13.20 3.37
N LYS A 63 13.11 -13.47 3.15
CA LYS A 63 12.45 -13.60 1.86
C LYS A 63 11.11 -12.88 1.87
N LYS A 64 10.49 -12.74 0.70
CA LYS A 64 9.19 -12.08 0.55
C LYS A 64 8.10 -12.78 1.39
N GLU A 65 8.15 -14.11 1.46
CA GLU A 65 7.22 -14.92 2.25
C GLU A 65 7.39 -14.69 3.75
N THR A 66 8.60 -14.36 4.20
CA THR A 66 8.92 -14.01 5.59
C THR A 66 8.87 -12.51 5.85
N SER A 67 8.07 -11.78 5.07
CA SER A 67 7.81 -10.33 5.21
C SER A 67 8.93 -9.38 4.78
N LYS A 68 9.92 -9.84 3.99
CA LYS A 68 10.89 -8.93 3.36
C LYS A 68 10.19 -7.99 2.39
N LEU A 69 10.34 -6.68 2.62
CA LEU A 69 9.79 -5.64 1.77
C LEU A 69 10.58 -5.58 0.46
N THR A 70 9.87 -5.70 -0.66
CA THR A 70 10.45 -5.64 -2.00
C THR A 70 9.55 -4.83 -2.93
N ARG A 71 10.16 -4.22 -3.95
CA ARG A 71 9.47 -3.49 -5.01
C ARG A 71 9.42 -4.31 -6.29
N GLY A 72 8.36 -4.11 -7.08
CA GLY A 72 8.23 -4.74 -8.40
C GLY A 72 9.10 -4.04 -9.45
N LEU A 73 9.50 -4.76 -10.49
CA LEU A 73 10.31 -4.21 -11.60
C LEU A 73 9.48 -3.42 -12.63
N LYS A 74 8.15 -3.56 -12.64
CA LYS A 74 7.28 -2.91 -13.62
C LYS A 74 6.94 -1.48 -13.20
N GLY A 75 6.96 -0.53 -14.14
CA GLY A 75 6.77 0.91 -13.93
C GLY A 75 5.34 1.38 -13.58
N GLY A 76 4.56 0.54 -12.88
CA GLY A 76 3.27 0.91 -12.32
C GLY A 76 3.39 1.63 -10.98
N ILE A 77 2.25 1.98 -10.40
CA ILE A 77 2.18 2.49 -9.03
C ILE A 77 2.32 1.29 -8.10
N ASP A 78 3.42 1.22 -7.36
CA ASP A 78 3.60 0.22 -6.33
C ASP A 78 3.17 0.72 -4.95
N TRP A 79 3.21 -0.18 -3.97
CA TRP A 79 2.83 0.12 -2.60
C TRP A 79 3.68 1.23 -1.99
N TRP A 80 4.97 1.29 -2.31
CA TRP A 80 5.90 2.29 -1.77
C TRP A 80 5.53 3.69 -2.27
N ARG A 81 5.39 3.84 -3.60
CA ARG A 81 5.00 5.12 -4.19
C ARG A 81 3.63 5.56 -3.67
N TYR A 82 2.66 4.65 -3.62
CA TYR A 82 1.35 4.94 -3.03
C TYR A 82 1.47 5.43 -1.58
N GLN A 83 2.27 4.74 -0.78
CA GLN A 83 2.47 5.07 0.63
C GLN A 83 3.04 6.48 0.80
N GLN A 84 4.09 6.81 0.04
CA GLN A 84 4.81 8.08 0.18
C GLN A 84 4.10 9.29 -0.46
N THR A 85 3.32 9.10 -1.53
CA THR A 85 2.70 10.24 -2.26
C THR A 85 1.23 10.44 -1.96
N ILE A 86 0.52 9.39 -1.52
CA ILE A 86 -0.92 9.43 -1.24
C ILE A 86 -1.19 9.13 0.23
N LEU A 87 -0.80 7.95 0.71
CA LEU A 87 -1.24 7.47 2.02
C LEU A 87 -0.79 8.40 3.15
N LEU A 88 0.53 8.61 3.27
CA LEU A 88 1.13 9.42 4.32
C LEU A 88 0.80 10.93 4.20
N PRO A 89 0.99 11.59 3.04
CA PRO A 89 0.84 13.04 2.97
C PRO A 89 -0.60 13.53 2.76
N LYS A 90 -1.54 12.67 2.33
CA LYS A 90 -2.89 13.11 1.94
C LYS A 90 -3.99 12.33 2.65
N LEU A 91 -3.98 11.02 2.51
CA LEU A 91 -5.12 10.20 2.94
C LEU A 91 -5.20 10.11 4.47
N LEU A 92 -4.09 9.83 5.16
CA LEU A 92 -4.08 9.71 6.61
C LEU A 92 -4.31 11.05 7.34
N PRO A 93 -3.74 12.19 6.92
CA PRO A 93 -4.10 13.49 7.46
C PRO A 93 -5.60 13.77 7.31
N PHE A 94 -6.15 13.58 6.11
CA PHE A 94 -7.57 13.78 5.84
C PHE A 94 -8.46 12.83 6.68
N ALA A 95 -8.05 11.57 6.85
CA ALA A 95 -8.76 10.62 7.68
C ALA A 95 -8.77 11.05 9.17
N LYS A 96 -7.67 11.62 9.67
CA LYS A 96 -7.60 12.17 11.03
C LYS A 96 -8.49 13.39 11.21
N GLU A 97 -8.48 14.32 10.26
CA GLU A 97 -9.41 15.46 10.27
C GLU A 97 -10.87 15.00 10.26
N CYS A 98 -11.19 13.93 9.51
CA CYS A 98 -12.51 13.33 9.52
C CYS A 98 -12.84 12.67 10.87
N GLU A 99 -11.89 11.96 11.49
CA GLU A 99 -12.05 11.32 12.80
C GLU A 99 -12.39 12.35 13.90
N GLU A 100 -11.74 13.52 13.88
CA GLU A 100 -12.03 14.62 14.82
C GLU A 100 -13.48 15.10 14.74
N GLN A 101 -14.04 15.17 13.53
CA GLN A 101 -15.43 15.61 13.31
C GLN A 101 -16.44 14.46 13.43
N ARG A 102 -16.01 13.24 13.12
CA ARG A 102 -16.84 12.04 13.00
C ARG A 102 -16.09 10.86 13.62
N PRO A 103 -16.28 10.62 14.92
CA PRO A 103 -15.64 9.50 15.61
C PRO A 103 -15.95 8.16 14.95
N ASN A 104 -14.96 7.26 14.94
CA ASN A 104 -14.98 5.97 14.24
C ASN A 104 -15.06 6.09 12.71
N THR A 105 -14.41 7.10 12.15
CA THR A 105 -14.16 7.20 10.71
C THR A 105 -13.32 6.01 10.26
N VAL A 106 -13.78 5.38 9.18
CA VAL A 106 -13.10 4.24 8.56
C VAL A 106 -12.74 4.59 7.12
N VAL A 107 -11.48 4.35 6.75
CA VAL A 107 -10.99 4.56 5.39
C VAL A 107 -11.36 3.37 4.49
N GLN A 108 -11.99 3.65 3.36
CA GLN A 108 -12.34 2.65 2.34
C GLN A 108 -11.35 2.73 1.16
N GLU A 109 -10.63 1.63 0.91
CA GLU A 109 -9.77 1.45 -0.27
C GLU A 109 -10.17 0.17 -1.02
N ASP A 110 -10.00 0.16 -2.34
CA ASP A 110 -10.18 -1.06 -3.13
C ASP A 110 -8.98 -2.02 -2.93
N LYS A 111 -9.13 -3.27 -3.40
CA LYS A 111 -8.12 -4.32 -3.26
C LYS A 111 -6.99 -4.26 -4.29
N ALA A 112 -6.67 -3.08 -4.82
CA ALA A 112 -5.56 -2.89 -5.75
C ALA A 112 -4.23 -3.37 -5.13
N PRO A 113 -3.26 -3.90 -5.92
CA PRO A 113 -2.01 -4.44 -5.39
C PRO A 113 -1.20 -3.46 -4.52
N SER A 114 -1.28 -2.16 -4.80
CA SER A 114 -0.65 -1.09 -4.02
C SER A 114 -1.25 -0.94 -2.62
N HIS A 115 -2.56 -1.11 -2.48
CA HIS A 115 -3.32 -0.93 -1.23
C HIS A 115 -3.32 -2.21 -0.38
N LYS A 116 -3.36 -3.38 -1.05
CA LYS A 116 -3.38 -4.70 -0.42
C LYS A 116 -2.03 -5.10 0.20
N HIS A 117 -0.94 -4.43 -0.14
CA HIS A 117 0.39 -4.80 0.37
C HIS A 117 0.42 -4.73 1.90
N HIS A 118 1.01 -5.76 2.55
CA HIS A 118 1.02 -5.88 4.01
C HIS A 118 1.70 -4.70 4.72
N ALA A 119 2.65 -4.03 4.05
CA ALA A 119 3.28 -2.82 4.56
C ALA A 119 2.27 -1.69 4.83
N GLN A 120 1.20 -1.58 4.05
CA GLN A 120 0.20 -0.52 4.24
C GLN A 120 -0.52 -0.67 5.57
N GLN A 121 -0.86 -1.91 5.99
CA GLN A 121 -1.55 -2.12 7.26
C GLN A 121 -0.73 -1.58 8.42
N ARG A 122 0.58 -1.81 8.44
CA ARG A 122 1.47 -1.29 9.48
C ARG A 122 1.44 0.24 9.58
N ILE A 123 1.32 0.92 8.44
CA ILE A 123 1.22 2.39 8.40
C ILE A 123 -0.13 2.86 8.94
N TYR A 124 -1.22 2.19 8.59
CA TYR A 124 -2.54 2.47 9.19
C TYR A 124 -2.50 2.29 10.72
N ASP A 125 -1.92 1.18 11.19
CA ASP A 125 -1.79 0.87 12.61
C ASP A 125 -0.95 1.93 13.34
N LEU A 126 0.20 2.31 12.77
CA LEU A 126 1.08 3.35 13.32
C LEU A 126 0.40 4.72 13.41
N HIS A 127 -0.50 5.02 12.47
CA HIS A 127 -1.23 6.29 12.45
C HIS A 127 -2.55 6.24 13.22
N GLY A 128 -2.92 5.09 13.80
CA GLY A 128 -4.17 4.89 14.53
C GLY A 128 -5.43 5.03 13.65
N ALA A 129 -5.30 4.81 12.34
CA ALA A 129 -6.41 4.98 11.39
C ALA A 129 -7.08 3.64 11.07
N GLN A 130 -8.41 3.61 11.12
CA GLN A 130 -9.18 2.41 10.80
C GLN A 130 -9.34 2.23 9.30
N ARG A 131 -9.26 0.98 8.83
CA ARG A 131 -9.43 0.62 7.42
C ARG A 131 -10.55 -0.38 7.25
N LEU A 132 -11.43 -0.14 6.28
CA LEU A 132 -12.58 -0.99 5.99
C LEU A 132 -12.09 -2.32 5.39
N LEU A 133 -12.63 -3.43 5.89
CA LEU A 133 -12.42 -4.73 5.26
C LEU A 133 -13.15 -4.76 3.92
N TRP A 134 -12.38 -4.80 2.82
CA TRP A 134 -12.94 -4.70 1.47
C TRP A 134 -13.05 -6.05 0.74
N GLY A 135 -14.15 -6.28 0.04
CA GLY A 135 -14.34 -7.41 -0.87
C GLY A 135 -13.53 -7.26 -2.16
N GLY A 136 -13.02 -8.36 -2.73
CA GLY A 136 -12.40 -8.30 -4.06
C GLY A 136 -13.49 -8.15 -5.14
N ASN A 137 -13.21 -7.41 -6.22
CA ASN A 137 -14.13 -7.22 -7.36
C ASN A 137 -15.46 -6.52 -7.07
N SER A 138 -15.62 -5.92 -5.88
CA SER A 138 -16.85 -5.21 -5.48
C SER A 138 -16.78 -3.72 -5.81
N LEU A 139 -16.53 -3.35 -7.07
CA LEU A 139 -16.44 -1.94 -7.46
C LEU A 139 -17.77 -1.20 -7.22
N ASP A 140 -18.89 -1.87 -7.46
CA ASP A 140 -20.25 -1.40 -7.23
C ASP A 140 -20.52 -0.89 -5.81
N LEU A 141 -19.83 -1.44 -4.81
CA LEU A 141 -19.94 -1.02 -3.42
C LEU A 141 -19.07 0.21 -3.08
N ASN A 142 -18.18 0.63 -3.99
CA ASN A 142 -17.27 1.73 -3.75
C ASN A 142 -17.97 3.08 -4.03
N ALA A 143 -18.03 3.93 -3.01
CA ALA A 143 -18.71 5.23 -3.07
C ALA A 143 -18.15 6.18 -4.16
N ILE A 144 -16.93 5.94 -4.65
CA ILE A 144 -16.35 6.75 -5.74
C ILE A 144 -16.89 6.36 -7.13
N GLU A 145 -17.38 5.13 -7.32
CA GLU A 145 -17.79 4.66 -8.65
C GLU A 145 -18.93 5.51 -9.26
N PRO A 146 -19.99 5.87 -8.52
CA PRO A 146 -21.03 6.77 -9.02
C PRO A 146 -20.53 8.16 -9.43
N ALA A 147 -19.39 8.63 -8.87
CA ALA A 147 -18.81 9.92 -9.21
C ALA A 147 -18.05 9.88 -10.55
N TRP A 148 -17.53 8.72 -10.96
CA TRP A 148 -16.72 8.61 -12.17
C TRP A 148 -17.42 9.02 -13.46
N PRO A 149 -18.69 8.62 -13.75
CA PRO A 149 -19.40 9.09 -14.93
C PRO A 149 -19.51 10.61 -15.01
N TRP A 150 -19.73 11.28 -13.87
CA TRP A 150 -19.80 12.74 -13.80
C TRP A 150 -18.45 13.39 -14.10
N ILE A 151 -17.38 12.91 -13.45
CA ILE A 151 -16.02 13.40 -13.70
C ILE A 151 -15.62 13.19 -15.16
N LYS A 152 -15.91 12.00 -15.72
CA LYS A 152 -15.69 11.68 -17.14
C LYS A 152 -16.40 12.67 -18.05
N ARG A 153 -17.69 12.90 -17.83
CA ARG A 153 -18.50 13.81 -18.67
C ARG A 153 -17.93 15.23 -18.66
N VAL A 154 -17.53 15.74 -17.50
CA VAL A 154 -16.91 17.07 -17.38
C VAL A 154 -15.54 17.11 -18.06
N ALA A 155 -14.71 16.08 -17.87
CA ALA A 155 -13.39 15.99 -18.49
C ALA A 155 -13.49 15.93 -20.03
N THR A 156 -14.42 15.14 -20.57
CA THR A 156 -14.61 15.00 -22.02
C THR A 156 -14.97 16.31 -22.70
N LYS A 157 -15.69 17.22 -22.02
CA LYS A 157 -16.00 18.57 -22.56
C LYS A 157 -14.74 19.39 -22.86
N LYS A 158 -13.63 19.14 -22.16
CA LYS A 158 -12.36 19.85 -22.36
C LYS A 158 -11.54 19.29 -23.53
N GLY A 159 -11.99 18.21 -24.17
CA GLY A 159 -11.25 17.51 -25.20
C GLY A 159 -10.14 16.61 -24.62
N ALA A 160 -9.61 15.72 -25.45
CA ALA A 160 -8.46 14.91 -25.07
C ALA A 160 -7.18 15.76 -25.15
N PRO A 161 -6.27 15.67 -24.15
CA PRO A 161 -4.98 16.32 -24.25
C PRO A 161 -4.19 15.73 -25.43
N LYS A 162 -3.55 16.58 -26.22
CA LYS A 162 -2.77 16.18 -27.41
C LYS A 162 -1.39 15.66 -27.05
N SER A 163 -0.93 15.95 -25.82
CA SER A 163 0.33 15.45 -25.29
C SER A 163 0.26 15.18 -23.78
N TRP A 164 1.21 14.40 -23.27
CA TRP A 164 1.32 14.17 -21.83
C TRP A 164 1.64 15.47 -21.06
N VAL A 165 2.47 16.34 -21.63
CA VAL A 165 2.83 17.65 -21.06
C VAL A 165 1.60 18.54 -20.92
N GLU A 166 0.73 18.54 -21.93
CA GLU A 166 -0.56 19.24 -21.87
C GLU A 166 -1.48 18.65 -20.80
N ALA A 167 -1.49 17.32 -20.65
CA ALA A 167 -2.32 16.62 -19.67
C ALA A 167 -1.92 16.89 -18.20
N ILE A 168 -0.68 17.29 -17.94
CA ILE A 168 -0.15 17.55 -16.59
C ILE A 168 0.03 19.03 -16.26
N ARG A 169 -0.33 19.93 -17.19
CA ARG A 169 -0.21 21.38 -16.99
C ARG A 169 -1.17 21.80 -15.87
N LYS A 170 -0.60 22.24 -14.74
CA LYS A 170 -1.35 22.74 -13.57
C LYS A 170 -1.93 24.12 -13.84
#